data_AF-A0AAU5WK19-F1
#
_entry.id   AF-A0AAU5WK19-F1
#
_cell.length_a   1.000
_cell.length_b   1.000
_cell.length_c   1.000
_cell.angle_alpha   90.00
_cell.angle_beta   90.00
_cell.angle_gamma   90.00
#
_symmetry.space_group_name_H-M   'P 1'
#
loop_
_entity.id
_entity.type
_entity.pdbx_description
1 polymer ?
#
loop_
_entity_poly.entity_id
_entity_poly.type
_entity_poly.pdbx_seq_one_letter_code
_entity_poly.pdbx_strand_id
1 'polypeptide(L)'
;MRRTIIIGDIHGCFDELLELLEDVDIRPDDLLVSVGDLVDRGPAPGDVVGLFRERPNSVVVMGNHERKHVRGIFSYAQEITRLQLGDHYAETVDWMRTLPYYFEDEHVRVVHAAMLSGIPLSDQKEEILCGSTRGERELTALFPDGYWHDHYTDAKPVVFGHHVTGREPMIRDGRIFGLDTGACHGWNLTAVCLPGFTVHSVQARADHWSTTKRQWQLPVLKTRPWPDFTWLELAQATERFSSAHDAAVLKWLEALREWAADLQSAFPALAAAAHRVADEFTTDELRWHPAARILFQARNGRLDQISLAKQCSTPRRTIDLAAALGLVLDEPPG
;
A
#
# COMPACT_ATOMS: atom_id res chain seq x y z
N MET A 1 -13.20 37.53 1.29
CA MET A 1 -12.75 36.18 1.70
C MET A 1 -12.41 35.41 0.44
N ARG A 2 -11.26 34.74 0.43
CA ARG A 2 -10.90 33.81 -0.63
C ARG A 2 -11.81 32.58 -0.53
N ARG A 3 -12.40 32.11 -1.63
CA ARG A 3 -13.22 30.90 -1.61
C ARG A 3 -12.32 29.69 -1.38
N THR A 4 -12.76 28.80 -0.50
CA THR A 4 -12.05 27.55 -0.15
C THR A 4 -12.92 26.36 -0.50
N ILE A 5 -12.36 25.40 -1.24
CA ILE A 5 -13.01 24.16 -1.65
C ILE A 5 -12.29 23.04 -0.91
N ILE A 6 -12.98 22.35 0.00
CA ILE A 6 -12.40 21.26 0.80
C ILE A 6 -12.97 19.94 0.28
N ILE A 7 -12.11 19.03 -0.16
CA ILE A 7 -12.48 17.74 -0.78
C ILE A 7 -12.17 16.60 0.19
N GLY A 8 -13.09 15.62 0.27
CA GLY A 8 -12.94 14.36 0.99
C GLY A 8 -11.88 13.42 0.42
N ASP A 9 -11.87 12.17 0.91
CA ASP A 9 -10.91 11.12 0.53
C ASP A 9 -11.04 10.76 -0.95
N ILE A 10 -9.97 11.00 -1.72
CA ILE A 10 -9.99 10.90 -3.20
C ILE A 10 -9.57 9.51 -3.65
N HIS A 11 -8.57 8.92 -2.99
CA HIS A 11 -8.09 7.57 -3.26
C HIS A 11 -7.89 7.28 -4.75
N GLY A 12 -7.16 8.13 -5.48
CA GLY A 12 -6.85 7.94 -6.90
C GLY A 12 -8.05 8.03 -7.86
N CYS A 13 -9.23 8.48 -7.41
CA CYS A 13 -10.42 8.70 -8.24
C CYS A 13 -10.30 10.02 -9.01
N PHE A 14 -9.36 10.08 -9.96
CA PHE A 14 -8.99 11.32 -10.66
C PHE A 14 -10.12 11.87 -11.54
N ASP A 15 -10.85 11.00 -12.23
CA ASP A 15 -11.99 11.39 -13.06
C ASP A 15 -13.09 12.07 -12.22
N GLU A 16 -13.42 11.48 -11.07
CA GLU A 16 -14.37 12.06 -10.12
C GLU A 16 -13.86 13.38 -9.54
N LEU A 17 -12.55 13.50 -9.28
CA LEU A 17 -11.95 14.75 -8.84
C LEU A 17 -12.14 15.85 -9.91
N LEU A 18 -11.88 15.57 -11.19
CA LEU A 18 -12.07 16.54 -12.26
C LEU A 18 -13.54 16.94 -12.40
N GLU A 19 -14.46 15.98 -12.36
CA GLU A 19 -15.89 16.21 -12.45
C GLU A 19 -16.40 17.08 -11.28
N LEU A 20 -15.93 16.82 -10.06
CA LEU A 20 -16.28 17.61 -8.89
C LEU A 20 -15.72 19.03 -8.98
N LEU A 21 -14.48 19.18 -9.47
CA LEU A 21 -13.85 20.49 -9.67
C LEU A 21 -14.55 21.33 -10.74
N GLU A 22 -15.10 20.67 -11.77
CA GLU A 22 -15.95 21.31 -12.78
C GLU A 22 -17.31 21.70 -12.20
N ASP A 23 -17.98 20.82 -11.43
CA ASP A 23 -19.28 21.10 -10.80
C ASP A 23 -19.22 22.31 -9.85
N VAL A 24 -18.12 22.45 -9.10
CA VAL A 24 -17.91 23.61 -8.22
C VAL A 24 -17.42 24.85 -8.97
N ASP A 25 -17.19 24.82 -10.28
CA ASP A 25 -16.60 25.93 -11.06
C ASP A 25 -15.33 26.46 -10.38
N ILE A 26 -14.31 25.59 -10.20
CA ILE A 26 -13.08 25.99 -9.50
C ILE A 26 -12.34 27.09 -10.27
N ARG A 27 -11.95 28.15 -9.55
CA ARG A 27 -11.23 29.30 -10.10
C ARG A 27 -9.74 29.25 -9.77
N PRO A 28 -8.86 29.93 -10.54
CA PRO A 28 -7.43 29.97 -10.26
C PRO A 28 -7.06 30.54 -8.88
N ASP A 29 -7.89 31.45 -8.36
CA ASP A 29 -7.74 32.10 -7.06
C ASP A 29 -8.44 31.35 -5.92
N ASP A 30 -9.20 30.29 -6.17
CA ASP A 30 -9.76 29.46 -5.10
C ASP A 30 -8.64 28.72 -4.34
N LEU A 31 -8.79 28.57 -3.02
CA LEU A 31 -7.95 27.67 -2.24
C LEU A 31 -8.54 26.26 -2.30
N LEU A 32 -7.76 25.30 -2.80
CA LEU A 32 -8.16 23.90 -2.83
C LEU A 32 -7.54 23.18 -1.64
N VAL A 33 -8.34 22.55 -0.79
CA VAL A 33 -7.87 21.79 0.36
C VAL A 33 -8.34 20.34 0.22
N SER A 34 -7.45 19.37 0.39
CA SER A 34 -7.82 17.96 0.55
C SER A 34 -7.70 17.56 2.02
N VAL A 35 -8.64 16.73 2.49
CA VAL A 35 -8.58 16.07 3.80
C VAL A 35 -7.54 14.93 3.87
N GLY A 36 -6.77 14.68 2.81
CA GLY A 36 -5.79 13.58 2.74
C GLY A 36 -6.35 12.36 2.01
N ASP A 37 -5.63 11.23 2.09
CA ASP A 37 -5.97 9.99 1.39
C ASP A 37 -6.18 10.21 -0.12
N LEU A 38 -5.19 10.85 -0.74
CA LEU A 38 -5.12 11.08 -2.18
C LEU A 38 -4.82 9.80 -2.95
N VAL A 39 -4.00 8.93 -2.36
CA VAL A 39 -3.47 7.73 -3.02
C VAL A 39 -4.15 6.47 -2.51
N ASP A 40 -3.73 5.33 -3.06
CA ASP A 40 -4.28 4.01 -2.80
C ASP A 40 -5.70 3.79 -3.32
N ARG A 41 -6.00 2.51 -3.55
CA ARG A 41 -7.30 1.96 -3.98
C ARG A 41 -7.75 2.31 -5.39
N GLY A 42 -7.83 3.58 -5.77
CA GLY A 42 -8.30 3.98 -7.10
C GLY A 42 -7.26 3.85 -8.21
N PRO A 43 -7.67 4.13 -9.45
CA PRO A 43 -6.88 3.81 -10.63
C PRO A 43 -5.73 4.78 -10.90
N ALA A 44 -5.82 6.04 -10.45
CA ALA A 44 -4.97 7.14 -10.91
C ALA A 44 -4.37 7.97 -9.75
N PRO A 45 -3.64 7.36 -8.80
CA PRO A 45 -3.04 8.10 -7.68
C PRO A 45 -1.99 9.13 -8.15
N GLY A 46 -1.27 8.85 -9.23
CA GLY A 46 -0.28 9.76 -9.80
C GLY A 46 -0.89 11.07 -10.31
N ASP A 47 -2.01 10.98 -11.04
CA ASP A 47 -2.70 12.14 -11.59
C ASP A 47 -3.32 13.01 -10.48
N VAL A 48 -3.88 12.38 -9.44
CA VAL A 48 -4.37 13.11 -8.26
C VAL A 48 -3.22 13.87 -7.59
N VAL A 49 -2.10 13.21 -7.31
CA VAL A 49 -0.92 13.86 -6.71
C VAL A 49 -0.40 14.98 -7.60
N GLY A 50 -0.31 14.76 -8.91
CA GLY A 50 0.11 15.75 -9.91
C GLY A 50 -0.73 17.03 -9.83
N LEU A 51 -2.06 16.90 -9.84
CA LEU A 51 -2.98 18.03 -9.76
C LEU A 51 -2.74 18.89 -8.51
N PHE A 52 -2.58 18.26 -7.34
CA PHE A 52 -2.32 19.00 -6.10
C PHE A 52 -0.93 19.62 -6.07
N ARG A 53 0.11 18.95 -6.59
CA ARG A 53 1.48 19.48 -6.65
C ARG A 53 1.62 20.67 -7.62
N GLU A 54 0.91 20.62 -8.74
CA GLU A 54 1.01 21.64 -9.80
C GLU A 54 0.15 22.87 -9.52
N ARG A 55 -0.93 22.73 -8.75
CA ARG A 55 -1.78 23.85 -8.38
C ARG A 55 -1.09 24.69 -7.28
N PRO A 56 -0.81 25.99 -7.52
CA PRO A 56 -0.09 26.84 -6.55
C PRO A 56 -0.89 27.16 -5.28
N ASN A 57 -2.20 26.98 -5.33
CA ASN A 57 -3.16 27.34 -4.29
C ASN A 57 -3.85 26.09 -3.76
N SER A 58 -3.05 25.10 -3.38
CA SER A 58 -3.51 23.83 -2.86
C SER A 58 -2.89 23.54 -1.49
N VAL A 59 -3.65 22.86 -0.63
CA VAL A 59 -3.17 22.28 0.63
C VAL A 59 -3.70 20.86 0.69
N VAL A 60 -2.86 19.92 1.10
CA VAL A 60 -3.24 18.53 1.34
C VAL A 60 -2.84 18.22 2.77
N VAL A 61 -3.79 17.81 3.61
CA VAL A 61 -3.45 17.35 4.95
C VAL A 61 -3.03 15.87 4.90
N MET A 62 -2.14 15.47 5.81
CA MET A 62 -1.59 14.11 5.89
C MET A 62 -2.70 13.10 6.26
N GLY A 63 -3.07 12.23 5.31
CA GLY A 63 -3.90 11.07 5.55
C GLY A 63 -3.13 9.88 6.13
N ASN A 64 -3.83 8.84 6.61
CA ASN A 64 -3.13 7.64 7.06
C ASN A 64 -2.55 6.86 5.88
N HIS A 65 -3.09 6.98 4.68
CA HIS A 65 -2.53 6.33 3.49
C HIS A 65 -1.20 6.96 3.06
N GLU A 66 -1.11 8.29 2.97
CA GLU A 66 0.18 8.97 2.73
C GLU A 66 1.19 8.65 3.85
N ARG A 67 0.73 8.64 5.11
CA ARG A 67 1.61 8.33 6.25
C ARG A 67 2.16 6.90 6.20
N LYS A 68 1.39 5.91 5.72
CA LYS A 68 1.88 4.53 5.52
C LYS A 68 3.01 4.50 4.50
N HIS A 69 2.89 5.21 3.39
CA HIS A 69 3.95 5.35 2.39
C HIS A 69 5.20 6.01 2.96
N VAL A 70 5.05 7.14 3.66
CA VAL A 70 6.16 7.87 4.32
C VAL A 70 6.92 7.00 5.32
N ARG A 71 6.22 6.11 6.04
CA ARG A 71 6.80 5.19 7.03
C ARG A 71 7.24 3.84 6.45
N GLY A 72 7.03 3.58 5.16
CA GLY A 72 7.35 2.30 4.54
C GLY A 72 6.52 1.11 5.06
N ILE A 73 5.29 1.37 5.52
CA ILE A 73 4.38 0.34 6.01
C ILE A 73 3.49 -0.10 4.86
N PHE A 74 3.86 -1.19 4.20
CA PHE A 74 3.17 -1.66 3.00
C PHE A 74 2.09 -2.69 3.32
N SER A 75 0.87 -2.39 2.88
CA SER A 75 -0.21 -3.36 2.68
C SER A 75 -0.52 -3.49 1.19
N TYR A 76 -1.48 -4.33 0.83
CA TYR A 76 -1.84 -4.58 -0.57
C TYR A 76 -2.14 -3.29 -1.36
N ALA A 77 -2.81 -2.31 -0.75
CA ALA A 77 -3.10 -1.05 -1.44
C ALA A 77 -1.83 -0.24 -1.73
N GLN A 78 -0.92 -0.11 -0.75
CA GLN A 78 0.35 0.61 -0.94
C GLN A 78 1.28 -0.10 -1.94
N GLU A 79 1.24 -1.43 -2.00
CA GLU A 79 1.96 -2.19 -3.03
C GLU A 79 1.45 -1.85 -4.43
N ILE A 80 0.12 -1.76 -4.61
CA ILE A 80 -0.48 -1.35 -5.88
C ILE A 80 -0.08 0.08 -6.24
N THR A 81 -0.23 1.04 -5.33
CA THR A 81 0.14 2.44 -5.56
C THR A 81 1.61 2.59 -5.94
N ARG A 82 2.50 1.82 -5.29
CA ARG A 82 3.91 1.82 -5.62
C ARG A 82 4.16 1.40 -7.07
N LEU A 83 3.42 0.40 -7.57
CA LEU A 83 3.51 -0.03 -8.96
C LEU A 83 2.84 0.97 -9.92
N GLN A 84 1.73 1.58 -9.53
CA GLN A 84 1.07 2.63 -10.31
C GLN A 84 1.96 3.85 -10.51
N LEU A 85 2.71 4.25 -9.48
CA LEU A 85 3.61 5.40 -9.53
C LEU A 85 4.95 5.09 -10.22
N GLY A 86 5.40 3.83 -10.21
CA GLY A 86 6.63 3.42 -10.87
C GLY A 86 7.85 4.26 -10.43
N ASP A 87 8.55 4.84 -11.41
CA ASP A 87 9.75 5.66 -11.18
C ASP A 87 9.45 6.94 -10.38
N HIS A 88 8.20 7.43 -10.41
CA HIS A 88 7.75 8.61 -9.65
C HIS A 88 7.45 8.32 -8.17
N TYR A 89 7.54 7.05 -7.74
CA TYR A 89 7.19 6.68 -6.37
C TYR A 89 8.05 7.40 -5.33
N ALA A 90 9.37 7.45 -5.53
CA ALA A 90 10.28 8.02 -4.55
C ALA A 90 10.04 9.52 -4.36
N GLU A 91 9.95 10.29 -5.46
CA GLU A 91 9.65 11.72 -5.39
C GLU A 91 8.26 12.03 -4.81
N THR A 92 7.28 11.16 -5.06
CA THR A 92 5.93 11.30 -4.51
C THR A 92 5.94 11.13 -3.00
N VAL A 93 6.69 10.14 -2.48
CA VAL A 93 6.86 9.95 -1.03
C VAL A 93 7.60 11.12 -0.40
N ASP A 94 8.61 11.67 -1.06
CA ASP A 94 9.34 12.83 -0.56
C ASP A 94 8.44 14.08 -0.46
N TRP A 95 7.54 14.28 -1.42
CA TRP A 95 6.51 15.31 -1.33
C TRP A 95 5.52 15.03 -0.19
N MET A 96 5.06 13.78 -0.03
CA MET A 96 4.15 13.39 1.07
C MET A 96 4.75 13.69 2.45
N ARG A 97 6.08 13.62 2.61
CA ARG A 97 6.76 13.99 3.88
C ARG A 97 6.56 15.44 4.30
N THR A 98 6.19 16.31 3.36
CA THR A 98 5.99 17.75 3.62
C THR A 98 4.56 18.11 3.98
N LEU A 99 3.62 17.16 3.89
CA LEU A 99 2.20 17.44 4.13
C LEU A 99 1.97 17.79 5.61
N PRO A 100 1.26 18.90 5.91
CA PRO A 100 0.86 19.21 7.27
C PRO A 100 -0.21 18.23 7.77
N TYR A 101 -0.32 18.03 9.08
CA TYR A 101 -1.37 17.17 9.66
C TYR A 101 -2.72 17.86 9.80
N TYR A 102 -2.77 19.17 9.59
CA TYR A 102 -3.99 19.96 9.65
C TYR A 102 -3.85 21.21 8.79
N PHE A 103 -5.00 21.80 8.46
CA PHE A 103 -5.12 23.15 7.96
C PHE A 103 -6.10 23.92 8.84
N GLU A 104 -5.81 25.17 9.15
CA GLU A 104 -6.70 26.02 9.92
C GLU A 104 -6.63 27.46 9.40
N ASP A 105 -7.80 28.07 9.24
CA ASP A 105 -7.95 29.50 9.07
C ASP A 105 -8.93 30.08 10.11
N GLU A 106 -9.37 31.32 9.90
CA GLU A 106 -10.31 31.99 10.81
C GLU A 106 -11.71 31.32 10.84
N HIS A 107 -12.06 30.54 9.81
CA HIS A 107 -13.41 30.01 9.59
C HIS A 107 -13.52 28.50 9.79
N VAL A 108 -12.46 27.72 9.53
CA VAL A 108 -12.55 26.26 9.50
C VAL A 108 -11.26 25.58 9.93
N ARG A 109 -11.41 24.37 10.47
CA ARG A 109 -10.34 23.40 10.69
C ARG A 109 -10.51 22.23 9.76
N VAL A 110 -9.41 21.77 9.18
CA VAL A 110 -9.36 20.58 8.35
C VAL A 110 -8.33 19.63 8.94
N VAL A 111 -8.79 18.42 9.25
CA VAL A 111 -7.96 17.30 9.72
C VAL A 111 -8.37 16.07 8.92
N HIS A 112 -7.49 15.07 8.80
CA HIS A 112 -7.87 13.88 8.04
C HIS A 112 -8.90 13.03 8.80
N ALA A 113 -8.65 12.71 10.07
CA ALA A 113 -9.46 11.73 10.80
C ALA A 113 -10.23 12.31 11.98
N ALA A 114 -9.53 12.94 12.92
CA ALA A 114 -10.11 13.31 14.20
C ALA A 114 -9.35 14.44 14.88
N MET A 115 -10.02 15.11 15.82
CA MET A 115 -9.39 16.05 16.74
C MET A 115 -10.10 16.05 18.10
N LEU A 116 -9.41 16.55 19.13
CA LEU A 116 -9.96 16.74 20.47
C LEU A 116 -10.33 18.22 20.68
N SER A 117 -11.55 18.48 21.14
CA SER A 117 -12.04 19.84 21.46
C SER A 117 -11.20 20.51 22.55
N GLY A 118 -11.05 21.83 22.47
CA GLY A 118 -10.31 22.62 23.46
C GLY A 118 -8.78 22.47 23.42
N ILE A 119 -8.24 21.62 22.53
CA ILE A 119 -6.79 21.45 22.35
C ILE A 119 -6.39 22.12 21.02
N PRO A 120 -5.45 23.09 21.02
CA PRO A 120 -4.91 23.68 19.79
C PRO A 120 -4.38 22.59 18.84
N LEU A 121 -4.59 22.74 17.53
CA LEU A 121 -4.18 21.74 16.53
C LEU A 121 -2.67 21.45 16.55
N SER A 122 -1.85 22.45 16.88
CA SER A 122 -0.40 22.28 17.07
C SER A 122 0.00 21.33 18.19
N ASP A 123 -0.88 21.15 19.17
CA ASP A 123 -0.62 20.38 20.39
C ASP A 123 -1.30 19.00 20.33
N GLN A 124 -2.05 18.72 19.26
CA GLN A 124 -2.68 17.43 19.05
C GLN A 124 -1.71 16.40 18.50
N LYS A 125 -1.95 15.13 18.84
CA LYS A 125 -1.13 14.03 18.36
C LYS A 125 -1.38 13.80 16.88
N GLU A 126 -0.31 13.80 16.09
CA GLU A 126 -0.34 13.45 14.67
C GLU A 126 -1.07 12.13 14.40
N GLU A 127 -0.88 11.12 15.28
CA GLU A 127 -1.55 9.83 15.16
C GLU A 127 -3.08 9.91 15.19
N ILE A 128 -3.63 10.88 15.93
CA ILE A 128 -5.08 11.16 16.02
C ILE A 128 -5.51 11.94 14.78
N LEU A 129 -4.79 13.02 14.45
CA LEU A 129 -5.11 13.88 13.32
C LEU A 129 -5.17 13.11 12.00
N CYS A 130 -4.24 12.17 11.79
CA CYS A 130 -4.17 11.36 10.57
C CYS A 130 -4.87 10.00 10.64
N GLY A 131 -5.52 9.60 11.74
CA GLY A 131 -6.22 8.30 11.78
C GLY A 131 -5.29 7.08 11.66
N SER A 132 -4.18 7.09 12.39
CA SER A 132 -3.33 5.89 12.49
C SER A 132 -3.95 4.88 13.46
N THR A 133 -3.58 3.59 13.35
CA THR A 133 -4.04 2.53 14.28
C THR A 133 -3.78 2.87 15.76
N ARG A 134 -2.71 3.61 16.07
CA ARG A 134 -2.45 4.07 17.44
C ARG A 134 -3.42 5.17 17.86
N GLY A 135 -3.72 6.12 16.98
CA GLY A 135 -4.66 7.20 17.24
C GLY A 135 -6.08 6.68 17.40
N GLU A 136 -6.52 5.78 16.51
CA GLU A 136 -7.82 5.10 16.63
C GLU A 136 -7.98 4.42 17.99
N ARG A 137 -6.98 3.64 18.43
CA ARG A 137 -7.00 2.98 19.76
C ARG A 137 -7.12 3.98 20.91
N GLU A 138 -6.44 5.12 20.80
CA GLU A 138 -6.52 6.16 21.82
C GLU A 138 -7.90 6.82 21.84
N LEU A 139 -8.47 7.12 20.67
CA LEU A 139 -9.82 7.65 20.55
C LEU A 139 -10.86 6.69 21.10
N THR A 140 -10.76 5.39 20.80
CA THR A 140 -11.66 4.36 21.37
C THR A 140 -11.54 4.29 22.90
N ALA A 141 -10.35 4.49 23.46
CA ALA A 141 -10.18 4.53 24.92
C ALA A 141 -10.76 5.80 25.56
N LEU A 142 -10.69 6.93 24.87
CA LEU A 142 -11.25 8.22 25.33
C LEU A 142 -12.77 8.28 25.18
N PHE A 143 -13.31 7.68 24.12
CA PHE A 143 -14.73 7.71 23.74
C PHE A 143 -15.26 6.29 23.53
N PRO A 144 -15.43 5.49 24.60
CA PRO A 144 -15.84 4.09 24.46
C PRO A 144 -17.27 3.92 23.94
N ASP A 145 -18.14 4.92 24.14
CA ASP A 145 -19.57 4.87 23.83
C ASP A 145 -19.97 5.74 22.62
N GLY A 146 -18.99 6.18 21.81
CA GLY A 146 -19.26 7.08 20.69
C GLY A 146 -18.01 7.44 19.89
N TYR A 147 -18.12 8.45 19.03
CA TYR A 147 -17.03 8.94 18.22
C TYR A 147 -16.57 10.32 18.70
N TRP A 148 -15.34 10.71 18.37
CA TRP A 148 -14.77 12.00 18.79
C TRP A 148 -15.68 13.21 18.45
N HIS A 149 -16.35 13.15 17.30
CA HIS A 149 -17.22 14.21 16.83
C HIS A 149 -18.53 14.34 17.61
N ASP A 150 -18.95 13.31 18.38
CA ASP A 150 -20.08 13.40 19.32
C ASP A 150 -19.73 14.27 20.52
N HIS A 151 -18.43 14.42 20.79
CA HIS A 151 -17.86 15.21 21.86
C HIS A 151 -17.24 16.52 21.34
N TYR A 152 -17.54 16.91 20.10
CA TYR A 152 -17.04 18.16 19.53
C TYR A 152 -17.78 19.38 20.09
N THR A 153 -17.08 20.23 20.85
CA THR A 153 -17.68 21.36 21.57
C THR A 153 -17.18 22.72 21.10
N ASP A 154 -16.12 22.75 20.29
CA ASP A 154 -15.58 24.00 19.77
C ASP A 154 -16.60 24.73 18.87
N ALA A 155 -16.52 26.06 18.88
CA ALA A 155 -17.39 26.91 18.07
C ALA A 155 -17.00 26.90 16.57
N LYS A 156 -15.71 26.74 16.27
CA LYS A 156 -15.19 26.75 14.90
C LYS A 156 -15.57 25.44 14.20
N PRO A 157 -16.11 25.47 12.97
CA PRO A 157 -16.37 24.27 12.18
C PRO A 157 -15.12 23.42 11.92
N VAL A 158 -15.32 22.10 11.85
CA VAL A 158 -14.32 21.09 11.50
C VAL A 158 -14.79 20.27 10.30
N VAL A 159 -13.89 20.06 9.36
CA VAL A 159 -14.06 19.24 8.17
C VAL A 159 -13.04 18.11 8.20
N PHE A 160 -13.49 16.88 7.94
CA PHE A 160 -12.63 15.70 7.99
C PHE A 160 -13.08 14.60 7.02
N GLY A 161 -12.22 13.61 6.85
CA GLY A 161 -12.37 12.44 5.99
C GLY A 161 -12.27 11.13 6.77
N HIS A 162 -11.49 10.16 6.26
CA HIS A 162 -11.05 8.92 6.92
C HIS A 162 -12.13 7.88 7.24
N HIS A 163 -13.20 8.30 7.91
CA HIS A 163 -14.35 7.46 8.25
C HIS A 163 -15.43 7.67 7.20
N VAL A 164 -15.64 6.66 6.37
CA VAL A 164 -16.74 6.63 5.40
C VAL A 164 -18.07 6.87 6.12
N THR A 165 -18.71 8.02 5.87
CA THR A 165 -19.94 8.45 6.56
C THR A 165 -21.21 7.88 5.92
N GLY A 166 -21.08 7.24 4.76
CA GLY A 166 -22.17 6.74 3.94
C GLY A 166 -22.08 7.30 2.52
N ARG A 167 -23.20 7.28 1.79
CA ARG A 167 -23.28 7.90 0.46
C ARG A 167 -23.41 9.41 0.51
N GLU A 168 -23.93 9.94 1.61
CA GLU A 168 -24.06 11.37 1.86
C GLU A 168 -23.04 11.79 2.92
N PRO A 169 -22.53 13.03 2.86
CA PRO A 169 -21.65 13.54 3.89
C PRO A 169 -22.38 13.67 5.21
N MET A 170 -21.64 13.49 6.30
CA MET A 170 -22.17 13.77 7.62
C MET A 170 -22.09 15.26 7.88
N ILE A 171 -23.23 15.90 8.13
CA ILE A 171 -23.33 17.31 8.53
C ILE A 171 -24.07 17.39 9.86
N ARG A 172 -23.44 17.93 10.89
CA ARG A 172 -24.06 18.10 12.22
C ARG A 172 -23.84 19.51 12.77
N ASP A 173 -24.93 20.09 13.27
CA ASP A 173 -25.00 21.42 13.89
C ASP A 173 -24.38 22.57 13.07
N GLY A 174 -24.20 22.40 11.76
CA GLY A 174 -23.45 23.33 10.91
C GLY A 174 -21.97 23.49 11.30
N ARG A 175 -21.43 22.59 12.12
CA ARG A 175 -20.05 22.65 12.66
C ARG A 175 -19.20 21.44 12.32
N ILE A 176 -19.81 20.29 12.04
CA ILE A 176 -19.10 19.05 11.81
C ILE A 176 -19.42 18.56 10.41
N PHE A 177 -18.40 18.39 9.59
CA PHE A 177 -18.52 17.96 8.19
C PHE A 177 -17.60 16.76 7.94
N GLY A 178 -18.16 15.56 7.86
CA GLY A 178 -17.45 14.36 7.40
C GLY A 178 -17.67 14.18 5.90
N LEU A 179 -16.60 14.26 5.12
CA LEU A 179 -16.64 14.29 3.64
C LEU A 179 -16.25 12.96 2.99
N ASP A 180 -15.75 11.98 3.74
CA ASP A 180 -15.48 10.67 3.17
C ASP A 180 -16.80 9.95 2.88
N THR A 181 -17.24 10.06 1.63
CA THR A 181 -18.44 9.41 1.11
C THR A 181 -18.12 8.19 0.25
N GLY A 182 -16.91 7.63 0.39
CA GLY A 182 -16.54 6.35 -0.22
C GLY A 182 -16.37 6.38 -1.74
N ALA A 183 -15.72 7.42 -2.30
CA ALA A 183 -15.50 7.56 -3.74
C ALA A 183 -14.88 6.30 -4.38
N CYS A 184 -13.81 5.78 -3.79
CA CYS A 184 -13.14 4.57 -4.29
C CYS A 184 -13.99 3.29 -4.19
N HIS A 185 -15.10 3.31 -3.46
CA HIS A 185 -16.04 2.20 -3.30
C HIS A 185 -17.28 2.34 -4.20
N GLY A 186 -17.26 3.26 -5.16
CA GLY A 186 -18.35 3.46 -6.11
C GLY A 186 -19.53 4.24 -5.53
N TRP A 187 -19.29 5.04 -4.49
CA TRP A 187 -20.29 5.96 -3.94
C TRP A 187 -19.98 7.37 -4.42
N ASN A 188 -19.72 8.34 -3.55
CA ASN A 188 -19.55 9.72 -3.99
C ASN A 188 -18.17 10.25 -3.61
N LEU A 189 -17.66 11.20 -4.41
CA LEU A 189 -16.62 12.13 -3.98
C LEU A 189 -17.28 13.46 -3.62
N THR A 190 -17.03 13.95 -2.40
CA THR A 190 -17.72 15.11 -1.85
C THR A 190 -16.78 16.24 -1.49
N ALA A 191 -17.23 17.46 -1.76
CA ALA A 191 -16.59 18.70 -1.34
C ALA A 191 -17.54 19.60 -0.55
N VAL A 192 -16.96 20.49 0.26
CA VAL A 192 -17.65 21.64 0.85
C VAL A 192 -16.97 22.95 0.44
N CYS A 193 -17.77 23.90 -0.01
CA CYS A 193 -17.34 25.23 -0.47
C CYS A 193 -17.61 26.30 0.59
N LEU A 194 -16.57 27.00 1.04
CA LEU A 194 -16.66 28.14 1.96
C LEU A 194 -16.66 29.47 1.19
N PRO A 195 -17.28 30.55 1.74
CA PRO A 195 -17.90 30.65 3.08
C PRO A 195 -19.28 30.00 3.25
N GLY A 196 -19.93 29.58 2.15
CA GLY A 196 -21.33 29.14 2.19
C GLY A 196 -21.58 27.80 2.88
N PHE A 197 -20.53 27.01 3.15
CA PHE A 197 -20.62 25.61 3.55
C PHE A 197 -21.51 24.80 2.59
N THR A 198 -21.45 25.13 1.30
CA THR A 198 -22.25 24.47 0.25
C THR A 198 -21.59 23.16 -0.12
N VAL A 199 -22.35 22.07 -0.04
CA VAL A 199 -21.86 20.72 -0.31
C VAL A 199 -22.12 20.34 -1.76
N HIS A 200 -21.13 19.73 -2.39
CA HIS A 200 -21.16 19.21 -3.74
C HIS A 200 -20.69 17.76 -3.72
N SER A 201 -21.34 16.90 -4.49
CA SER A 201 -21.00 15.48 -4.55
C SER A 201 -21.13 14.99 -5.98
N VAL A 202 -20.14 14.23 -6.44
CA VAL A 202 -20.21 13.53 -7.73
C VAL A 202 -20.18 12.03 -7.50
N GLN A 203 -20.97 11.30 -8.27
CA GLN A 203 -21.09 9.86 -8.17
C GLN A 203 -19.92 9.18 -8.88
N ALA A 204 -19.21 8.31 -8.16
CA ALA A 204 -18.13 7.52 -8.71
C ALA A 204 -18.64 6.56 -9.78
N ARG A 205 -17.85 6.43 -10.84
CA ARG A 205 -18.18 5.70 -12.07
C ARG A 205 -18.21 4.18 -11.87
N ALA A 206 -17.50 3.69 -10.86
CA ALA A 206 -17.44 2.28 -10.49
C ALA A 206 -16.93 2.10 -9.05
N ASP A 207 -17.05 0.88 -8.53
CA ASP A 207 -16.22 0.44 -7.40
C ASP A 207 -14.77 0.26 -7.90
N HIS A 208 -14.04 1.38 -7.85
CA HIS A 208 -12.66 1.49 -8.26
C HIS A 208 -11.78 0.52 -7.47
N TRP A 209 -11.97 0.40 -6.16
CA TRP A 209 -11.14 -0.49 -5.35
C TRP A 209 -11.30 -1.95 -5.76
N SER A 210 -12.53 -2.41 -5.96
CA SER A 210 -12.76 -3.78 -6.44
C SER A 210 -12.15 -4.04 -7.81
N THR A 211 -12.17 -3.04 -8.70
CA THR A 211 -11.57 -3.14 -10.03
C THR A 211 -10.05 -3.15 -9.98
N THR A 212 -9.45 -2.20 -9.28
CA THR A 212 -8.00 -2.10 -9.04
C THR A 212 -7.45 -3.37 -8.42
N LYS A 213 -8.11 -3.94 -7.39
CA LYS A 213 -7.66 -5.21 -6.78
C LYS A 213 -7.54 -6.36 -7.78
N ARG A 214 -8.49 -6.46 -8.72
CA ARG A 214 -8.47 -7.51 -9.76
C ARG A 214 -7.35 -7.24 -10.76
N GLN A 215 -7.29 -6.02 -11.29
CA GLN A 215 -6.29 -5.63 -12.29
C GLN A 215 -4.85 -5.81 -11.79
N TRP A 216 -4.59 -5.48 -10.53
CA TRP A 216 -3.24 -5.47 -9.98
C TRP A 216 -2.84 -6.74 -9.22
N GLN A 217 -3.72 -7.75 -9.16
CA GLN A 217 -3.41 -9.01 -8.48
C GLN A 217 -2.17 -9.69 -9.05
N LEU A 218 -2.14 -9.93 -10.37
CA LEU A 218 -1.00 -10.57 -11.00
C LEU A 218 0.28 -9.70 -10.93
N PRO A 219 0.26 -8.39 -11.28
CA PRO A 219 1.43 -7.52 -11.11
C PRO A 219 2.02 -7.53 -9.69
N VAL A 220 1.18 -7.47 -8.65
CA VAL A 220 1.64 -7.51 -7.26
C VAL A 220 2.17 -8.89 -6.87
N LEU A 221 1.56 -9.98 -7.35
CA LEU A 221 2.08 -11.32 -7.09
C LEU A 221 3.49 -11.51 -7.68
N LYS A 222 3.74 -10.98 -8.88
CA LYS A 222 5.04 -11.06 -9.55
C LYS A 222 6.16 -10.32 -8.83
N THR A 223 5.85 -9.36 -7.97
CA THR A 223 6.86 -8.58 -7.23
C THR A 223 7.27 -9.23 -5.91
N ARG A 224 6.58 -10.30 -5.48
CA ARG A 224 6.95 -11.02 -4.27
C ARG A 224 8.30 -11.72 -4.46
N PRO A 225 9.12 -11.85 -3.41
CA PRO A 225 10.41 -12.50 -3.48
C PRO A 225 10.27 -14.03 -3.41
N TRP A 226 9.58 -14.63 -4.38
CA TRP A 226 9.29 -16.07 -4.40
C TRP A 226 10.53 -16.96 -4.26
N PRO A 227 11.69 -16.62 -4.86
CA PRO A 227 12.90 -17.40 -4.65
C PRO A 227 13.42 -17.39 -3.21
N ASP A 228 13.09 -16.36 -2.43
CA ASP A 228 13.60 -16.18 -1.08
C ASP A 228 12.65 -16.76 -0.02
N PHE A 229 11.41 -17.10 -0.38
CA PHE A 229 10.51 -17.83 0.49
C PHE A 229 11.05 -19.22 0.79
N THR A 230 10.85 -19.68 2.02
CA THR A 230 10.96 -21.10 2.33
C THR A 230 9.94 -21.88 1.53
N TRP A 231 10.19 -23.17 1.31
CA TRP A 231 9.23 -24.05 0.63
C TRP A 231 7.84 -24.03 1.27
N LEU A 232 7.78 -23.92 2.60
CA LEU A 232 6.53 -23.83 3.35
C LEU A 232 5.82 -22.49 3.08
N GLU A 233 6.55 -21.38 3.13
CA GLU A 233 5.99 -20.05 2.85
C GLU A 233 5.50 -19.96 1.40
N LEU A 234 6.24 -20.49 0.43
CA LEU A 234 5.83 -20.55 -0.97
C LEU A 234 4.54 -21.37 -1.13
N ALA A 235 4.47 -22.56 -0.53
CA ALA A 235 3.28 -23.40 -0.57
C ALA A 235 2.06 -22.70 0.06
N GLN A 236 2.23 -22.10 1.24
CA GLN A 236 1.16 -21.36 1.93
C GLN A 236 0.72 -20.11 1.14
N ALA A 237 1.67 -19.36 0.58
CA ALA A 237 1.38 -18.18 -0.19
C ALA A 237 0.64 -18.53 -1.48
N THR A 238 1.09 -19.53 -2.25
CA THR A 238 0.38 -19.96 -3.47
C THR A 238 -1.00 -20.53 -3.16
N GLU A 239 -1.18 -21.25 -2.04
CA GLU A 239 -2.50 -21.75 -1.64
C GLU A 239 -3.47 -20.64 -1.23
N ARG A 240 -2.98 -19.56 -0.60
CA ARG A 240 -3.81 -18.40 -0.29
C ARG A 240 -4.46 -17.76 -1.53
N PHE A 241 -3.84 -17.92 -2.71
CA PHE A 241 -4.34 -17.38 -3.98
C PHE A 241 -4.96 -18.45 -4.89
N SER A 242 -5.12 -19.70 -4.44
CA SER A 242 -5.66 -20.81 -5.24
C SER A 242 -7.13 -20.62 -5.65
N SER A 243 -7.88 -19.80 -4.90
CA SER A 243 -9.27 -19.45 -5.15
C SER A 243 -9.46 -18.18 -5.97
N ALA A 244 -8.38 -17.64 -6.59
CA ALA A 244 -8.49 -16.48 -7.46
C ALA A 244 -9.44 -16.76 -8.64
N HIS A 245 -10.27 -15.79 -9.00
CA HIS A 245 -11.22 -15.92 -10.12
C HIS A 245 -10.59 -15.56 -11.48
N ASP A 246 -9.39 -14.99 -11.48
CA ASP A 246 -8.69 -14.56 -12.68
C ASP A 246 -7.86 -15.70 -13.28
N ALA A 247 -8.16 -16.06 -14.54
CA ALA A 247 -7.51 -17.17 -15.22
C ALA A 247 -6.00 -16.94 -15.45
N ALA A 248 -5.56 -15.70 -15.65
CA ALA A 248 -4.15 -15.38 -15.80
C ALA A 248 -3.39 -15.53 -14.47
N VAL A 249 -4.02 -15.13 -13.37
CA VAL A 249 -3.48 -15.37 -12.01
C VAL A 249 -3.34 -16.86 -11.73
N LEU A 250 -4.39 -17.65 -11.99
CA LEU A 250 -4.36 -19.10 -11.76
C LEU A 250 -3.28 -19.78 -12.60
N LYS A 251 -3.19 -19.47 -13.90
CA LYS A 251 -2.15 -20.00 -14.79
C LYS A 251 -0.74 -19.66 -14.32
N TRP A 252 -0.52 -18.44 -13.85
CA TRP A 252 0.78 -18.03 -13.36
C TRP A 252 1.14 -18.71 -12.02
N LEU A 253 0.18 -18.90 -11.12
CA LEU A 253 0.37 -19.67 -9.89
C LEU A 253 0.68 -21.14 -10.15
N GLU A 254 0.06 -21.74 -11.16
CA GLU A 254 0.37 -23.11 -11.61
C GLU A 254 1.82 -23.20 -12.11
N ALA A 255 2.23 -22.31 -13.01
CA ALA A 255 3.61 -22.25 -13.49
C ALA A 255 4.63 -22.05 -12.35
N LEU A 256 4.28 -21.25 -11.33
CA LEU A 256 5.12 -21.06 -10.15
C LEU A 256 5.24 -22.32 -9.29
N ARG A 257 4.15 -23.10 -9.16
CA ARG A 257 4.15 -24.38 -8.44
C ARG A 257 4.94 -25.45 -9.20
N GLU A 258 4.79 -25.51 -10.52
CA GLU A 258 5.59 -26.39 -11.39
C GLU A 258 7.08 -26.08 -11.28
N TRP A 259 7.46 -24.81 -11.42
CA TRP A 259 8.84 -24.37 -11.21
C TRP A 259 9.40 -24.79 -9.84
N ALA A 260 8.63 -24.60 -8.76
CA ALA A 260 9.06 -25.00 -7.43
C ALA A 260 9.23 -26.53 -7.31
N ALA A 261 8.34 -27.31 -7.92
CA ALA A 261 8.43 -28.77 -7.96
C ALA A 261 9.64 -29.25 -8.76
N ASP A 262 9.94 -28.62 -9.90
CA ASP A 262 11.09 -28.93 -10.75
C ASP A 262 12.41 -28.72 -10.00
N LEU A 263 12.53 -27.61 -9.26
CA LEU A 263 13.70 -27.36 -8.41
C LEU A 263 13.89 -28.45 -7.34
N GLN A 264 12.81 -28.90 -6.71
CA GLN A 264 12.88 -29.98 -5.71
C GLN A 264 13.22 -31.32 -6.37
N SER A 265 12.73 -31.57 -7.58
CA SER A 265 13.03 -32.77 -8.35
C SER A 265 14.52 -32.86 -8.74
N ALA A 266 15.23 -31.74 -8.78
CA ALA A 266 16.66 -31.67 -9.10
C ALA A 266 17.58 -32.11 -7.93
N PHE A 267 17.07 -32.30 -6.72
CA PHE A 267 17.88 -32.65 -5.54
C PHE A 267 18.75 -33.91 -5.72
N PRO A 268 18.28 -35.02 -6.34
CA PRO A 268 19.13 -36.17 -6.62
C PRO A 268 20.30 -35.83 -7.54
N ALA A 269 20.06 -35.04 -8.59
CA ALA A 269 21.10 -34.61 -9.54
C ALA A 269 22.11 -33.66 -8.89
N LEU A 270 21.64 -32.76 -8.02
CA LEU A 270 22.47 -31.86 -7.23
C LEU A 270 23.37 -32.62 -6.25
N ALA A 271 22.82 -33.61 -5.54
CA ALA A 271 23.61 -34.46 -4.65
C ALA A 271 24.70 -35.21 -5.42
N ALA A 272 24.36 -35.79 -6.58
CA ALA A 272 25.34 -36.47 -7.43
C ALA A 272 26.41 -35.52 -7.96
N ALA A 273 26.04 -34.30 -8.37
CA ALA A 273 26.99 -33.28 -8.81
C ALA A 273 27.92 -32.84 -7.66
N ALA A 274 27.38 -32.65 -6.46
CA ALA A 274 28.16 -32.30 -5.27
C ALA A 274 29.21 -33.37 -4.94
N HIS A 275 28.87 -34.66 -5.05
CA HIS A 275 29.85 -35.75 -4.89
C HIS A 275 30.95 -35.69 -5.95
N ARG A 276 30.60 -35.54 -7.24
CA ARG A 276 31.60 -35.41 -8.32
C ARG A 276 32.54 -34.22 -8.11
N VAL A 277 31.99 -33.03 -7.88
CA VAL A 277 32.77 -31.81 -7.65
C VAL A 277 33.64 -31.96 -6.39
N ALA A 278 33.13 -32.60 -5.33
CA ALA A 278 33.92 -32.82 -4.13
C ALA A 278 35.15 -33.73 -4.34
N ASP A 279 35.08 -34.65 -5.30
CA ASP A 279 36.18 -35.56 -5.65
C ASP A 279 37.20 -34.92 -6.61
N GLU A 280 36.80 -33.91 -7.38
CA GLU A 280 37.67 -33.19 -8.34
C GLU A 280 38.61 -32.18 -7.68
N PHE A 281 38.26 -31.69 -6.48
CA PHE A 281 38.97 -30.61 -5.80
C PHE A 281 39.76 -31.08 -4.57
N THR A 282 40.92 -30.47 -4.33
CA THR A 282 41.68 -30.67 -3.09
C THR A 282 40.97 -30.07 -1.88
N THR A 283 41.38 -30.47 -0.68
CA THR A 283 40.82 -29.92 0.57
C THR A 283 40.94 -28.40 0.65
N ASP A 284 42.05 -27.84 0.19
CA ASP A 284 42.28 -26.40 0.31
C ASP A 284 41.47 -25.63 -0.74
N GLU A 285 41.31 -26.16 -1.95
CA GLU A 285 40.43 -25.54 -2.95
C GLU A 285 38.96 -25.58 -2.53
N LEU A 286 38.50 -26.69 -1.93
CA LEU A 286 37.14 -26.81 -1.41
C LEU A 286 36.79 -25.75 -0.34
N ARG A 287 37.77 -25.28 0.46
CA ARG A 287 37.53 -24.23 1.47
C ARG A 287 37.07 -22.91 0.86
N TRP A 288 37.51 -22.63 -0.37
CA TRP A 288 37.21 -21.39 -1.08
C TRP A 288 36.05 -21.53 -2.06
N HIS A 289 35.50 -22.74 -2.22
CA HIS A 289 34.39 -22.98 -3.11
C HIS A 289 33.07 -22.40 -2.54
N PRO A 290 32.20 -21.76 -3.36
CA PRO A 290 30.93 -21.19 -2.90
C PRO A 290 30.01 -22.19 -2.17
N ALA A 291 30.07 -23.47 -2.58
CA ALA A 291 29.34 -24.59 -1.96
C ALA A 291 30.14 -25.40 -0.93
N ALA A 292 31.22 -24.85 -0.35
CA ALA A 292 32.18 -25.55 0.52
C ALA A 292 31.51 -26.49 1.54
N ARG A 293 30.52 -26.02 2.29
CA ARG A 293 29.85 -26.82 3.33
C ARG A 293 29.23 -28.12 2.77
N ILE A 294 28.55 -28.01 1.63
CA ILE A 294 27.89 -29.14 0.98
C ILE A 294 28.94 -30.09 0.38
N LEU A 295 29.98 -29.55 -0.26
CA LEU A 295 31.06 -30.36 -0.82
C LEU A 295 31.86 -31.11 0.24
N PHE A 296 32.13 -30.50 1.40
CA PHE A 296 32.76 -31.20 2.52
C PHE A 296 31.87 -32.32 3.08
N GLN A 297 30.55 -32.16 3.08
CA GLN A 297 29.65 -33.24 3.48
C GLN A 297 29.63 -34.36 2.44
N ALA A 298 29.61 -34.00 1.14
CA ALA A 298 29.67 -34.94 0.04
C ALA A 298 30.93 -35.81 0.12
N ARG A 299 32.11 -35.17 0.21
CA ARG A 299 33.41 -35.87 0.33
C ARG A 299 33.51 -36.83 1.50
N ASN A 300 32.82 -36.51 2.60
CA ASN A 300 32.81 -37.37 3.80
C ASN A 300 31.71 -38.44 3.75
N GLY A 301 31.01 -38.61 2.62
CA GLY A 301 29.90 -39.57 2.47
C GLY A 301 28.66 -39.22 3.30
N ARG A 302 28.53 -37.97 3.75
CA ARG A 302 27.45 -37.50 4.64
C ARG A 302 26.37 -36.68 3.94
N LEU A 303 26.52 -36.44 2.64
CA LEU A 303 25.50 -35.73 1.85
C LEU A 303 24.54 -36.74 1.22
N ASP A 304 23.28 -36.64 1.64
CA ASP A 304 22.12 -37.34 1.08
C ASP A 304 21.02 -36.33 0.69
N GLN A 305 19.94 -36.80 0.08
CA GLN A 305 18.85 -35.93 -0.36
C GLN A 305 18.17 -35.20 0.81
N ILE A 306 18.07 -35.83 1.98
CA ILE A 306 17.40 -35.28 3.17
C ILE A 306 18.21 -34.12 3.75
N SER A 307 19.52 -34.31 3.90
CA SER A 307 20.45 -33.28 4.35
C SER A 307 20.58 -32.15 3.34
N LEU A 308 20.50 -32.44 2.04
CA LEU A 308 20.48 -31.41 1.00
C LEU A 308 19.21 -30.55 1.08
N ALA A 309 18.03 -31.18 1.18
CA ALA A 309 16.75 -30.48 1.31
C ALA A 309 16.69 -29.54 2.52
N LYS A 310 17.33 -29.90 3.63
CA LYS A 310 17.45 -29.02 4.82
C LYS A 310 18.33 -27.79 4.58
N GLN A 311 19.31 -27.89 3.69
CA GLN A 311 20.26 -26.82 3.41
C GLN A 311 19.77 -25.92 2.28
N CYS A 312 19.12 -26.51 1.27
CA CYS A 312 18.37 -25.86 0.21
C CYS A 312 16.95 -25.55 0.69
N SER A 313 16.84 -24.73 1.74
CA SER A 313 15.56 -24.43 2.40
C SER A 313 14.65 -23.47 1.63
N THR A 314 15.17 -22.84 0.57
CA THR A 314 14.48 -21.90 -0.33
C THR A 314 14.82 -22.24 -1.78
N PRO A 315 13.99 -21.84 -2.77
CA PRO A 315 14.33 -21.95 -4.17
C PRO A 315 15.66 -21.27 -4.52
N ARG A 316 15.92 -20.05 -4.03
CA ARG A 316 17.16 -19.29 -4.27
C ARG A 316 18.39 -20.10 -3.86
N ARG A 317 18.39 -20.71 -2.68
CA ARG A 317 19.51 -21.56 -2.21
C ARG A 317 19.71 -22.80 -3.09
N THR A 318 18.65 -23.34 -3.69
CA THR A 318 18.75 -24.45 -4.64
C THR A 318 19.39 -24.01 -5.95
N ILE A 319 18.96 -22.87 -6.50
CA ILE A 319 19.49 -22.29 -7.73
C ILE A 319 20.96 -21.91 -7.56
N ASP A 320 21.30 -21.23 -6.46
CA ASP A 320 22.67 -20.81 -6.15
C ASP A 320 23.61 -22.02 -6.00
N LEU A 321 23.13 -23.10 -5.35
CA LEU A 321 23.88 -24.34 -5.26
C LEU A 321 24.07 -24.98 -6.64
N ALA A 322 23.02 -25.06 -7.45
CA ALA A 322 23.10 -25.62 -8.79
C ALA A 322 24.17 -24.89 -9.62
N ALA A 323 24.13 -23.56 -9.63
CA ALA A 323 25.12 -22.73 -10.29
C ALA A 323 26.55 -23.00 -9.78
N ALA A 324 26.73 -23.10 -8.46
CA ALA A 324 28.02 -23.43 -7.86
C ALA A 324 28.52 -24.84 -8.24
N LEU A 325 27.62 -25.76 -8.60
CA LEU A 325 27.95 -27.12 -9.04
C LEU A 325 28.04 -27.26 -10.57
N GLY A 326 27.96 -26.15 -11.32
CA GLY A 326 27.98 -26.17 -12.78
C GLY A 326 26.69 -26.69 -13.43
N LEU A 327 25.58 -26.68 -12.69
CA LEU A 327 24.24 -27.01 -13.19
C LEU A 327 23.44 -25.72 -13.41
N VAL A 328 22.51 -25.77 -14.35
CA VAL A 328 21.57 -24.68 -14.64
C VAL A 328 20.18 -25.13 -14.23
N LEU A 329 19.52 -24.32 -13.40
CA LEU A 329 18.12 -24.46 -13.04
C LEU A 329 17.41 -23.15 -13.40
N ASP A 330 16.12 -23.26 -13.73
CA ASP A 330 15.33 -22.12 -14.19
C ASP A 330 15.04 -21.12 -13.05
N GLU A 331 14.91 -19.85 -13.43
CA GLU A 331 14.39 -18.78 -12.58
C GLU A 331 12.84 -18.81 -12.55
N PRO A 332 12.17 -18.18 -11.56
CA PRO A 332 10.72 -18.22 -11.47
C PRO A 332 10.03 -17.62 -12.70
N PRO A 333 8.76 -17.97 -12.96
CA PRO A 333 8.01 -17.40 -14.07
C PRO A 333 7.93 -15.87 -13.95
N GLY A 334 8.26 -15.18 -15.05
CA GLY A 334 8.22 -13.71 -15.16
C GLY A 334 6.83 -13.12 -15.16
#